data_AF-A0A2H5Y2R0-F1
#
_entry.id   AF-A0A2H5Y2R0-F1
#
_cell.length_a   1.000
_cell.length_b   1.000
_cell.length_c   1.000
_cell.angle_alpha   90.00
_cell.angle_beta   90.00
_cell.angle_gamma   90.00
#
_symmetry.space_group_name_H-M   'P 1'
#
loop_
_entity.id
_entity.type
_entity.pdbx_description
1 polymer ?
#
loop_
_entity_poly.entity_id
_entity_poly.type
_entity_poly.pdbx_seq_one_letter_code
_entity_poly.pdbx_strand_id
1 'polypeptide(L)'
;MDPRIATYLDQLESWDPGTRRLAVAALASLQVASPEVVAALLVRLEDEAASVRGAAARALGQLQVASPEVIAALAQRVVADPDPPVAQEATSALETLLSKGT
;
A
#
# COMPACT_ATOMS: atom_id res chain seq x y z
N MET A 1 7.83 -18.49 8.15
CA MET A 1 7.54 -17.33 7.28
C MET A 1 7.45 -17.85 5.86
N ASP A 2 6.43 -17.48 5.09
CA ASP A 2 6.36 -17.86 3.66
C ASP A 2 7.55 -17.21 2.94
N PRO A 3 8.45 -17.98 2.29
CA PRO A 3 9.66 -17.43 1.66
C PRO A 3 9.34 -16.39 0.59
N ARG A 4 8.13 -16.43 0.01
CA ARG A 4 7.68 -15.44 -0.98
C ARG A 4 7.56 -14.05 -0.38
N ILE A 5 7.18 -13.93 0.90
CA ILE A 5 7.06 -12.64 1.58
C ILE A 5 8.43 -11.95 1.62
N ALA A 6 9.47 -12.67 2.06
CA ALA A 6 10.83 -12.13 2.09
C ALA A 6 11.29 -11.69 0.70
N THR A 7 11.09 -12.53 -0.32
CA THR A 7 11.42 -12.17 -1.72
C THR A 7 10.71 -10.90 -2.18
N TYR A 8 9.41 -10.75 -1.88
CA TYR A 8 8.68 -9.56 -2.29
C TYR A 8 9.11 -8.33 -1.50
N LEU A 9 9.41 -8.45 -0.20
CA LEU A 9 9.96 -7.35 0.59
C LEU A 9 11.31 -6.88 0.02
N ASP A 10 12.20 -7.79 -0.37
CA ASP A 10 13.46 -7.44 -1.03
C ASP A 10 13.22 -6.72 -2.38
N GLN A 11 12.23 -7.17 -3.16
CA GLN A 11 11.87 -6.56 -4.43
C GLN A 11 11.28 -5.15 -4.30
N LEU A 12 10.77 -4.78 -3.12
CA LEU A 12 10.33 -3.41 -2.87
C LEU A 12 11.51 -2.43 -2.94
N GLU A 13 12.76 -2.88 -2.76
CA GLU A 13 13.96 -2.03 -2.84
C GLU A 13 14.57 -1.97 -4.26
N SER A 14 13.91 -2.56 -5.26
CA SER A 14 14.37 -2.53 -6.64
C SER A 14 14.44 -1.10 -7.20
N TRP A 15 15.47 -0.82 -8.01
CA TRP A 15 15.57 0.44 -8.76
C TRP A 15 14.45 0.58 -9.81
N ASP A 16 13.91 -0.54 -10.30
CA ASP A 16 12.83 -0.55 -11.27
C ASP A 16 11.47 -0.39 -10.57
N PRO A 17 10.72 0.70 -10.81
CA PRO A 17 9.41 0.91 -10.21
C PRO A 17 8.39 -0.16 -10.63
N GLY A 18 8.56 -0.78 -11.80
CA GLY A 18 7.72 -1.90 -12.24
C GLY A 18 7.81 -3.08 -11.29
N THR A 19 9.04 -3.45 -10.92
CA THR A 19 9.34 -4.50 -9.94
C THR A 19 8.77 -4.17 -8.56
N ARG A 20 8.97 -2.94 -8.07
CA ARG A 20 8.41 -2.50 -6.78
C ARG A 20 6.88 -2.61 -6.77
N ARG A 21 6.22 -2.13 -7.82
CA ARG A 21 4.75 -2.20 -7.97
C ARG A 21 4.24 -3.64 -7.99
N LEU A 22 4.93 -4.53 -8.70
CA LEU A 22 4.57 -5.95 -8.74
C LEU A 22 4.72 -6.63 -7.38
N ALA A 23 5.77 -6.30 -6.64
CA ALA A 23 5.97 -6.79 -5.28
C ALA A 23 4.85 -6.33 -4.33
N VAL A 24 4.45 -5.05 -4.39
CA VAL A 24 3.28 -4.54 -3.64
C VAL A 24 2.01 -5.35 -3.97
N ALA A 25 1.72 -5.56 -5.25
CA ALA A 25 0.54 -6.31 -5.68
C ALA A 25 0.60 -7.78 -5.22
N ALA A 26 1.78 -8.39 -5.27
CA ALA A 26 2.00 -9.75 -4.82
C ALA A 26 1.75 -9.89 -3.32
N LEU A 27 2.30 -9.00 -2.49
CA LEU A 27 2.06 -8.96 -1.04
C LEU A 27 0.56 -8.82 -0.72
N ALA A 28 -0.16 -7.95 -1.42
CA ALA A 28 -1.61 -7.79 -1.26
C ALA A 28 -2.37 -9.07 -1.63
N SER A 29 -2.00 -9.73 -2.73
CA SER A 29 -2.65 -10.97 -3.20
C SER A 29 -2.44 -12.16 -2.27
N LEU A 30 -1.35 -12.17 -1.51
CA LEU A 30 -1.11 -13.18 -0.47
C LEU A 30 -2.03 -12.98 0.75
N GLN A 31 -2.72 -11.83 0.85
CA GLN A 31 -3.61 -11.48 1.97
C GLN A 31 -2.89 -11.55 3.33
N VAL A 32 -1.62 -11.15 3.36
CA VAL A 32 -0.80 -11.14 4.58
C VAL A 32 -0.65 -9.72 5.10
N ALA A 33 -1.32 -9.41 6.21
CA ALA A 33 -1.24 -8.13 6.91
C ALA A 33 -0.28 -8.18 8.12
N SER A 34 0.92 -8.74 7.95
CA SER A 34 1.91 -8.74 9.03
C SER A 34 2.43 -7.32 9.29
N PRO A 35 2.91 -7.00 10.51
CA PRO A 35 3.46 -5.68 10.82
C PRO A 35 4.56 -5.22 9.85
N GLU A 36 5.42 -6.16 9.43
CA GLU A 36 6.49 -5.91 8.46
C GLU A 36 5.95 -5.57 7.07
N VAL A 37 4.94 -6.30 6.58
CA VAL A 37 4.30 -6.00 5.30
C VAL A 37 3.59 -4.66 5.36
N VAL A 38 2.86 -4.37 6.44
CA VAL A 38 2.18 -3.08 6.62
C VAL A 38 3.19 -1.93 6.65
N ALA A 39 4.28 -2.05 7.40
CA ALA A 39 5.34 -1.06 7.44
C ALA A 39 5.96 -0.83 6.05
N ALA A 40 6.24 -1.89 5.31
CA ALA A 40 6.79 -1.79 3.96
C ALA A 40 5.81 -1.11 2.98
N LEU A 41 4.53 -1.43 3.06
CA LEU A 41 3.49 -0.78 2.24
C LEU A 41 3.32 0.70 2.60
N LEU A 42 3.42 1.08 3.89
CA LEU A 42 3.42 2.47 4.32
C LEU A 42 4.59 3.24 3.71
N VAL A 43 5.81 2.68 3.70
CA VAL A 43 6.95 3.30 3.01
C VAL A 43 6.67 3.49 1.52
N ARG A 44 6.03 2.51 0.86
CA ARG A 44 5.70 2.60 -0.58
C ARG A 44 4.59 3.61 -0.90
N LEU A 45 3.85 4.12 0.08
CA LEU A 45 2.99 5.29 -0.13
C LEU A 45 3.80 6.55 -0.45
N GLU A 46 5.09 6.60 -0.14
CA GLU A 46 5.99 7.72 -0.42
C GLU A 46 6.91 7.49 -1.63
N ASP A 47 6.64 6.44 -2.41
CA ASP A 47 7.45 6.09 -3.56
C ASP A 47 7.48 7.21 -4.62
N GLU A 48 8.64 7.40 -5.25
CA GLU A 48 8.82 8.36 -6.36
C GLU A 48 7.82 8.11 -7.51
N ALA A 49 7.50 6.84 -7.78
CA ALA A 49 6.63 6.44 -8.86
C ALA A 49 5.17 6.41 -8.40
N ALA A 50 4.32 7.22 -9.04
CA ALA A 50 2.89 7.27 -8.74
C ALA A 50 2.21 5.90 -8.85
N SER A 51 2.65 5.05 -9.80
CA SER A 51 2.12 3.70 -9.96
C SER A 51 2.40 2.78 -8.76
N VAL A 52 3.50 3.00 -8.03
CA VAL A 52 3.83 2.27 -6.80
C VAL A 52 3.02 2.82 -5.64
N ARG A 53 2.91 4.15 -5.50
CA ARG A 53 2.09 4.79 -4.45
C ARG A 53 0.63 4.35 -4.51
N GLY A 54 0.02 4.40 -5.69
CA GLY A 54 -1.36 3.95 -5.90
C GLY A 54 -1.56 2.47 -5.59
N ALA A 55 -0.60 1.62 -6.00
CA ALA A 55 -0.63 0.20 -5.65
C ALA A 55 -0.55 -0.04 -4.14
N ALA A 56 0.28 0.74 -3.43
CA ALA A 56 0.41 0.63 -1.97
C ALA A 56 -0.88 1.06 -1.25
N ALA A 57 -1.50 2.15 -1.69
CA ALA A 57 -2.78 2.61 -1.16
C ALA A 57 -3.87 1.54 -1.32
N ARG A 58 -3.99 1.00 -2.53
CA ARG A 58 -4.91 -0.11 -2.83
C ARG A 58 -4.62 -1.35 -1.99
N ALA A 59 -3.36 -1.74 -1.86
CA ALA A 59 -2.95 -2.91 -1.08
C ALA A 59 -3.36 -2.79 0.39
N LEU A 60 -3.14 -1.63 1.02
CA LEU A 60 -3.54 -1.39 2.41
C LEU A 60 -5.07 -1.49 2.60
N GLY A 61 -5.85 -0.98 1.66
CA GLY A 61 -7.31 -1.15 1.65
C GLY A 61 -7.74 -2.62 1.49
N GLN A 62 -7.09 -3.36 0.58
CA GLN A 62 -7.36 -4.79 0.34
C GLN A 62 -7.02 -5.68 1.53
N LEU A 63 -5.93 -5.38 2.24
CA LEU A 63 -5.52 -6.09 3.45
C LEU A 63 -6.37 -5.71 4.68
N GLN A 64 -7.29 -4.75 4.52
CA GLN A 64 -8.21 -4.28 5.56
C GLN A 64 -7.51 -3.79 6.85
N VAL A 65 -6.35 -3.15 6.71
CA VAL A 65 -5.55 -2.69 7.86
C VAL A 65 -6.00 -1.30 8.31
N ALA A 66 -6.95 -1.25 9.24
CA ALA A 66 -7.53 0.00 9.74
C ALA A 66 -6.80 0.57 10.98
N SER A 67 -5.46 0.57 10.98
CA SER A 67 -4.71 1.21 12.08
C SER A 67 -4.75 2.74 11.95
N PRO A 68 -4.63 3.50 13.05
CA PRO A 68 -4.58 4.96 13.00
C PRO A 68 -3.47 5.49 12.08
N GLU A 69 -2.32 4.81 12.05
CA GLU A 69 -1.19 5.13 11.18
C GLU A 69 -1.54 4.96 9.69
N VAL A 70 -2.17 3.83 9.33
CA VAL A 70 -2.59 3.58 7.94
C VAL A 70 -3.66 4.58 7.49
N ILE A 71 -4.64 4.87 8.35
CA ILE A 71 -5.68 5.85 8.05
C ILE A 71 -5.06 7.24 7.84
N ALA A 72 -4.14 7.66 8.71
CA ALA A 72 -3.48 8.96 8.59
C ALA A 72 -2.64 9.07 7.30
N ALA A 73 -1.86 8.03 6.98
CA ALA A 73 -1.03 8.01 5.77
C ALA A 73 -1.88 8.05 4.48
N LEU A 74 -2.97 7.27 4.42
CA LEU A 74 -3.90 7.30 3.29
C LEU A 74 -4.61 8.66 3.18
N ALA A 75 -5.08 9.23 4.30
CA ALA A 75 -5.71 10.56 4.31
C ALA A 75 -4.76 11.65 3.80
N GLN A 76 -3.47 11.56 4.14
CA GLN A 76 -2.46 12.45 3.61
C GLN A 76 -2.31 12.31 2.09
N ARG A 77 -2.32 11.08 1.55
CA ARG A 77 -2.29 10.87 0.08
C ARG A 77 -3.52 11.46 -0.61
N VAL A 78 -4.71 11.36 -0.01
CA VAL A 78 -5.93 11.97 -0.58
C VAL A 78 -5.79 13.48 -0.77
N VAL A 79 -5.21 14.19 0.20
CA VAL A 79 -5.17 15.67 0.19
C VAL A 79 -3.91 16.26 -0.47
N ALA A 80 -2.82 15.50 -0.53
CA ALA A 80 -1.51 16.04 -0.89
C ALA A 80 -0.77 15.27 -2.00
N ASP A 81 -1.28 14.13 -2.48
CA ASP A 81 -0.61 13.45 -3.60
C ASP A 81 -0.75 14.29 -4.89
N PRO A 82 0.35 14.57 -5.60
CA PRO A 82 0.29 15.35 -6.84
C PRO A 82 -0.37 14.58 -8.00
N ASP A 83 -0.53 13.26 -7.90
CA ASP A 83 -1.12 12.41 -8.92
C ASP A 83 -2.59 12.07 -8.58
N PRO A 84 -3.57 12.56 -9.37
CA PRO A 84 -4.99 12.35 -9.06
C PRO A 84 -5.42 10.87 -8.99
N PRO A 85 -4.94 9.96 -9.87
CA PRO A 85 -5.15 8.53 -9.70
C PRO A 85 -4.71 7.97 -8.34
N VAL A 86 -3.58 8.42 -7.80
CA VAL A 86 -3.13 7.97 -6.45
C VAL A 86 -4.08 8.45 -5.36
N ALA A 87 -4.51 9.71 -5.42
CA ALA A 87 -5.50 10.24 -4.46
C ALA A 87 -6.83 9.47 -4.52
N GLN A 88 -7.26 9.03 -5.70
CA GLN A 88 -8.46 8.22 -5.88
C GLN A 88 -8.33 6.81 -5.27
N GLU A 89 -7.18 6.15 -5.47
CA GLU A 89 -6.91 4.85 -4.84
C GLU A 89 -6.85 4.95 -3.31
N ALA A 90 -6.24 6.02 -2.78
CA ALA A 90 -6.23 6.30 -1.34
C ALA A 90 -7.64 6.57 -0.78
N THR A 91 -8.48 7.30 -1.52
CA THR A 91 -9.89 7.54 -1.15
C THR A 91 -10.66 6.23 -1.08
N SER A 92 -10.55 5.40 -2.11
CA SER A 92 -11.21 4.09 -2.18
C SER A 92 -10.76 3.14 -1.05
N ALA A 93 -9.46 3.18 -0.72
CA ALA A 93 -8.92 2.43 0.39
C ALA A 93 -9.51 2.90 1.74
N LEU A 94 -9.59 4.21 1.98
CA LEU A 94 -10.23 4.74 3.19
C LEU A 94 -11.70 4.37 3.28
N GLU A 95 -12.46 4.49 2.19
CA GLU A 95 -13.88 4.06 2.15
C GLU A 95 -14.02 2.59 2.52
N THR A 96 -13.14 1.73 1.99
CA THR A 96 -13.12 0.30 2.29
C THR A 96 -12.82 0.03 3.77
N LEU A 97 -11.88 0.76 4.36
CA LEU A 97 -11.50 0.60 5.77
C LEU A 97 -12.58 1.14 6.73
N LEU A 98 -13.22 2.25 6.39
CA LEU A 98 -14.19 2.93 7.25
C LEU A 98 -15.60 2.32 7.14
N SER A 99 -15.98 1.78 5.98
CA SER A 99 -17.28 1.12 5.78
C SER A 99 -17.45 -0.18 6.58
N LYS A 100 -16.36 -0.76 7.10
CA LYS A 100 -16.40 -1.97 7.92
C LYS A 100 -16.10 -1.73 9.40
N GLY A 101 -16.00 -0.47 9.81
CA GLY A 101 -15.85 -0.05 11.21
C GLY A 101 -17.18 0.16 11.96
N THR A 102 -18.31 -0.15 11.34
CA THR A 102 -19.68 -0.07 11.89
C THR A 102 -20.32 -1.44 11.99
#